data_AF-T0XT69-F1
#
_entry.id   AF-T0XT69-F1
#
_cell.length_a   1.000
_cell.length_b   1.000
_cell.length_c   1.000
_cell.angle_alpha   90.00
_cell.angle_beta   90.00
_cell.angle_gamma   90.00
#
_symmetry.space_group_name_H-M   'P 1'
#
loop_
_entity.id
_entity.type
_entity.pdbx_description
1 polymer ?
#
loop_
_entity_poly.entity_id
_entity_poly.type
_entity_poly.pdbx_seq_one_letter_code
_entity_poly.pdbx_strand_id
1 'polypeptide(L)' 'MLIKTVLNRLARFKGFVFGNVFFRKVEGEESVVVEIFPRKRSRPVCRECG' A
#
# COMPACT_ATOMS: atom_id res chain seq x y z
N MET A 1 0.47 -14.16 0.71
CA MET A 1 1.31 -13.76 -0.43
C MET A 1 2.55 -13.02 0.05
N LEU A 2 3.71 -13.34 -0.51
CA LEU A 2 5.02 -12.77 -0.14
C LEU A 2 5.14 -11.26 -0.44
N ILE A 3 4.36 -10.74 -1.39
CA ILE A 3 4.42 -9.33 -1.80
C ILE A 3 4.20 -8.35 -0.63
N LYS A 4 3.25 -8.63 0.28
CA LYS A 4 3.02 -7.78 1.46
C LYS A 4 4.23 -7.79 2.40
N THR A 5 4.91 -8.93 2.53
CA THR A 5 6.13 -9.05 3.34
C THR A 5 7.26 -8.24 2.73
N VAL A 6 7.44 -8.33 1.40
CA VAL A 6 8.42 -7.54 0.65
C VAL A 6 8.13 -6.04 0.82
N LEU A 7 6.89 -5.60 0.62
CA LEU A 7 6.50 -4.20 0.76
C LEU A 7 6.65 -3.69 2.20
N ASN A 8 6.31 -4.49 3.22
CA ASN A 8 6.56 -4.13 4.61
C ASN A 8 8.06 -3.91 4.91
N ARG A 9 8.96 -4.55 4.15
CA ARG A 9 10.41 -4.39 4.28
C ARG A 9 10.95 -3.20 3.47
N LEU A 10 10.44 -2.97 2.26
CA LEU A 10 10.96 -1.94 1.34
C LEU A 10 10.30 -0.57 1.51
N ALA A 11 9.00 -0.51 1.80
CA ALA A 11 8.19 0.70 1.80
C ALA A 11 7.29 0.75 3.02
N ARG A 12 7.85 1.15 4.17
CA ARG A 12 7.10 1.18 5.44
C ARG A 12 6.24 2.44 5.56
N PHE A 13 4.93 2.31 5.34
CA PHE A 13 3.96 3.37 5.59
C PHE A 13 3.51 3.37 7.05
N LYS A 14 4.05 4.30 7.86
CA LYS A 14 3.77 4.35 9.31
C LYS A 14 2.28 4.54 9.57
N GLY A 15 1.68 3.60 10.31
CA GLY A 15 0.27 3.67 10.70
C GLY A 15 -0.71 3.20 9.62
N PHE A 16 -0.22 2.74 8.47
CA PHE A 16 -1.01 2.07 7.43
C PHE A 16 -0.74 0.56 7.39
N VAL A 17 -1.61 -0.19 6.73
CA VAL A 17 -1.48 -1.62 6.43
C VAL A 17 -1.78 -1.88 4.96
N PHE A 18 -1.11 -2.88 4.38
CA PHE A 18 -1.33 -3.28 2.99
C PHE A 18 -2.58 -4.17 2.85
N GLY A 19 -3.50 -3.70 2.02
CA GLY A 19 -4.80 -4.28 1.70
C GLY A 19 -4.75 -5.26 0.52
N ASN A 20 -5.69 -5.14 -0.42
CA ASN A 20 -5.71 -6.03 -1.57
C ASN A 20 -4.54 -5.78 -2.52
N VAL A 21 -4.19 -6.80 -3.28
CA VAL A 21 -3.12 -6.76 -4.27
C VAL A 21 -3.68 -7.33 -5.56
N PHE A 22 -3.57 -6.58 -6.65
CA PHE A 22 -4.10 -6.99 -7.95
C PHE A 22 -3.29 -6.37 -9.10
N PHE A 23 -3.38 -6.99 -10.28
CA PHE A 23 -2.80 -6.45 -11.49
C PHE A 23 -3.75 -5.44 -12.13
N ARG A 24 -3.20 -4.33 -12.62
CA ARG A 24 -3.93 -3.32 -13.39
C ARG A 24 -2.95 -2.60 -14.32
N LYS A 25 -3.43 -2.12 -15.47
CA LYS A 25 -2.66 -1.17 -16.27
C LYS A 25 -2.70 0.22 -15.62
N VAL A 26 -1.54 0.77 -15.29
CA VAL A 26 -1.36 2.14 -14.79
C VAL A 26 -0.48 2.85 -15.80
N GLU A 27 -0.93 4.00 -16.32
CA GLU A 27 -0.20 4.77 -17.34
C GLU A 27 0.22 3.94 -18.58
N GLY A 28 -0.56 2.91 -18.92
CA GLY A 28 -0.31 2.02 -20.05
C GLY A 28 0.53 0.78 -19.72
N GLU A 29 1.14 0.72 -18.53
CA GLU A 29 2.03 -0.36 -18.11
C GLU A 29 1.34 -1.35 -17.17
N GLU A 30 1.61 -2.65 -17.35
CA GLU A 30 1.15 -3.69 -16.42
C GLU A 30 1.80 -3.50 -15.05
N SER A 31 0.97 -3.22 -14.05
CA SER A 31 1.41 -2.81 -12.72
C SER A 31 0.76 -3.66 -11.65
N VAL A 32 1.51 -3.88 -10.56
CA VAL A 32 0.97 -4.43 -9.31
C VAL A 32 0.45 -3.28 -8.47
N VAL A 33 -0.87 -3.19 -8.34
CA VAL A 33 -1.52 -2.18 -7.50
C VAL A 33 -1.78 -2.79 -6.12
N VAL A 34 -1.39 -2.03 -5.10
CA VAL A 34 -1.57 -2.43 -3.70
C VAL A 34 -2.32 -1.34 -2.98
N GLU A 35 -3.46 -1.72 -2.39
CA GLU A 35 -4.22 -0.81 -1.55
C GLU A 35 -3.52 -0.60 -0.21
N ILE A 36 -3.62 0.62 0.33
CA ILE A 36 -3.16 0.95 1.67
C ILE A 36 -4.33 1.46 2.51
N PHE A 37 -4.42 1.00 3.75
CA PHE A 37 -5.50 1.37 4.66
C PHE A 37 -4.94 1.88 5.99
N PRO A 38 -5.56 2.89 6.63
CA PRO A 38 -5.22 3.26 8.00
C PRO A 38 -5.38 2.05 8.92
N ARG A 39 -4.40 1.82 9.79
CA ARG A 39 -4.50 0.79 10.82
C ARG A 39 -5.63 1.15 11.79
N LYS A 40 -6.35 0.16 12.30
CA LYS A 40 -7.41 0.39 13.31
C LYS A 40 -6.85 1.21 14.48
N ARG A 41 -7.52 2.30 14.83
CA ARG A 41 -7.14 3.28 15.88
C ARG A 41 -5.83 4.06 15.63
N SER A 42 -5.16 3.91 14.49
CA SER A 42 -4.14 4.88 14.10
C SER A 42 -4.83 6.12 13.52
N ARG A 43 -4.18 7.28 13.64
CA ARG A 43 -4.53 8.52 12.94
C ARG A 43 -3.37 8.87 12.01
N PRO A 44 -3.11 8.06 10.97
CA PRO A 44 -1.97 8.30 10.11
C PRO A 44 -2.32 9.42 9.13
N VAL A 45 -1.37 10.31 8.89
CA VAL A 45 -1.48 11.35 7.86
C VAL A 45 -0.88 10.77 6.59
N CYS A 46 -1.64 10.76 5.51
CA CYS A 46 -1.15 10.41 4.19
C CYS A 46 -0.29 11.56 3.68
N ARG A 47 0.92 11.24 3.18
CA ARG A 47 1.81 12.28 2.63
C ARG A 47 1.22 12.97 1.39
N GLU A 48 0.36 12.27 0.64
CA GLU A 48 -0.23 12.80 -0.59
C GLU A 48 -1.51 13.60 -0.36
N CYS A 49 -2.35 13.23 0.63
CA CYS A 49 -3.66 13.85 0.82
C CYS A 49 -3.93 14.45 2.21
N GLY A 50 -3.04 14.29 3.20
CA GLY A 50 -3.18 14.81 4.57
C GLY A 50 -3.83 13.83 5.54
#